data_AF-A0A7S4M762-F1
#
_entry.id   AF-A0A7S4M762-F1
#
_cell.length_a   1.000
_cell.length_b   1.000
_cell.length_c   1.000
_cell.angle_alpha   90.00
_cell.angle_beta   90.00
_cell.angle_gamma   90.00
#
_symmetry.space_group_name_H-M   'P 1'
#
loop_
_entity.id
_entity.type
_entity.pdbx_description
1 polymer ?
#
loop_
_entity_poly.entity_id
_entity_poly.type
_entity_poly.pdbx_seq_one_letter_code
_entity_poly.pdbx_strand_id
1 'polypeptide(L)'
;VALLCCFCHAHCALIENVNMHIGTSGHGYGVGGLPVGAQSPFGMVRLSPDTTLTEQIWIPWQHTGGYYYGDTHVRMFSHTHCVGAGELDYGTIGTIPSSSLPRHIGTGYIDRYPFMQEFSHENETAQPGYYSVLLEDQNIKVELTTTTNTGIHRFTFSPESTERWIIFDIAYTLKYMGCAASEITIDTSQQLITGWVLNMGDMSSRFGGMKVYFAASFNETFTDYGVWGDSGRFQDKQNHANGTNVGGYVGFSSSFSSIEMFIGISFISTSQAQINLQDQVIKPCSGSNHSMFDCVRNSTQNEWEQLLSTVEIHDVGTISHPDNVTVFYSALYHSYMAPTTFSESGGVYLGFDGKVHSLTENAKFPMNAYYTDMSIWDTFRTEFPWLALTQADIMADVAQSLVVMYEQGGDLPRWPMANGYTNTMIGTHADIVLSDAMSHSIYFDYETAYAGMYQGATESQANAGRSDIEDWINLGYVPYDKDSVGCCDTLAYAYDDWCVSLMAEKLGKSNDSALFLNRSYNYRTQWNSDIEFMCPKYTNGTFNCPEHLQYPGDDRYVEGDAWHYRWFAPQHADELV
;
A
#
# COMPACT_ATOMS: atom_id res chain seq x y z
N VAL A 1 -3.70 -54.89 -25.97
CA VAL A 1 -3.42 -54.32 -24.63
C VAL A 1 -2.45 -53.18 -24.82
N ALA A 2 -2.96 -51.98 -25.04
CA ALA A 2 -2.17 -50.75 -25.09
C ALA A 2 -2.44 -50.03 -23.77
N LEU A 3 -1.44 -49.97 -22.89
CA LEU A 3 -1.51 -49.18 -21.68
C LEU A 3 -1.53 -47.70 -22.07
N LEU A 4 -2.65 -47.01 -21.80
CA LEU A 4 -2.63 -45.58 -21.58
C LEU A 4 -1.92 -45.36 -20.24
N CYS A 5 -0.70 -44.83 -20.27
CA CYS A 5 -0.13 -44.17 -19.11
C CYS A 5 -0.83 -42.81 -18.97
N CYS A 6 -1.81 -42.73 -18.07
CA CYS A 6 -2.24 -41.45 -17.54
C CYS A 6 -1.08 -40.87 -16.71
N PHE A 7 -0.34 -39.94 -17.28
CA PHE A 7 0.48 -39.02 -16.49
C PHE A 7 -0.47 -38.02 -15.83
N CYS A 8 -0.93 -38.32 -14.61
CA CYS A 8 -1.34 -37.29 -13.68
C CYS A 8 -0.09 -36.47 -13.32
N HIS A 9 0.19 -35.41 -14.07
CA HIS A 9 0.97 -34.31 -13.49
C HIS A 9 0.04 -33.67 -12.47
N ALA A 10 0.23 -33.99 -11.19
CA ALA A 10 -0.24 -33.13 -10.13
C ALA A 10 0.32 -31.74 -10.45
N HIS A 11 -0.55 -30.80 -10.84
CA HIS A 11 -0.12 -29.42 -10.97
C HIS A 11 0.32 -28.99 -9.56
N CYS A 12 1.59 -28.60 -9.41
CA CYS A 12 2.04 -27.88 -8.22
C CYS A 12 1.17 -26.62 -8.09
N ALA A 13 0.81 -26.25 -6.86
CA ALA A 13 0.06 -25.02 -6.64
C ALA A 13 0.91 -23.82 -7.09
N LEU A 14 0.31 -22.87 -7.82
CA LEU A 14 1.01 -21.72 -8.37
C LEU A 14 1.63 -20.83 -7.29
N ILE A 15 0.99 -20.78 -6.11
CA ILE A 15 1.53 -20.08 -4.93
C ILE A 15 2.90 -20.62 -4.48
N GLU A 16 3.26 -21.88 -4.80
CA GLU A 16 4.58 -22.45 -4.48
C GLU A 16 5.70 -21.89 -5.38
N ASN A 17 5.34 -21.26 -6.50
CA ASN A 17 6.28 -20.55 -7.37
C ASN A 17 6.48 -19.08 -6.96
N VAL A 18 5.91 -18.62 -5.84
CA VAL A 18 6.09 -17.23 -5.39
C VAL A 18 7.16 -17.18 -4.30
N ASN A 19 8.16 -16.32 -4.51
CA ASN A 19 9.14 -15.98 -3.49
C ASN A 19 8.92 -14.52 -3.04
N MET A 20 8.28 -14.39 -1.88
CA MET A 20 7.95 -13.07 -1.29
C MET A 20 9.14 -12.31 -0.73
N HIS A 21 10.33 -12.92 -0.65
CA HIS A 21 11.56 -12.20 -0.25
C HIS A 21 12.21 -11.45 -1.43
N ILE A 22 11.74 -11.66 -2.67
CA ILE A 22 12.21 -10.88 -3.81
C ILE A 22 11.75 -9.42 -3.63
N GLY A 23 12.69 -8.49 -3.57
CA GLY A 23 12.40 -7.06 -3.33
C GLY A 23 12.55 -6.62 -1.87
N THR A 24 12.83 -7.53 -0.93
CA THR A 24 13.00 -7.19 0.49
C THR A 24 14.46 -7.02 0.92
N SER A 25 15.41 -7.00 -0.02
CA SER A 25 16.84 -6.85 0.23
C SER A 25 17.49 -5.99 -0.86
N GLY A 26 18.71 -5.47 -0.62
CA GLY A 26 19.43 -4.64 -1.57
C GLY A 26 19.97 -3.35 -0.93
N HIS A 27 20.45 -2.42 -1.77
CA HIS A 27 21.01 -1.15 -1.31
C HIS A 27 20.42 0.01 -2.10
N GLY A 28 20.06 1.10 -1.39
CA GLY A 28 19.39 2.25 -2.00
C GLY A 28 18.21 1.81 -2.85
N TYR A 29 18.03 2.42 -4.02
CA TYR A 29 16.96 2.12 -5.00
C TYR A 29 16.91 0.68 -5.53
N GLY A 30 17.83 -0.20 -5.12
CA GLY A 30 17.73 -1.65 -5.37
C GLY A 30 16.84 -2.41 -4.39
N VAL A 31 16.30 -1.75 -3.36
CA VAL A 31 15.33 -2.35 -2.43
C VAL A 31 13.91 -2.04 -2.91
N GLY A 32 13.08 -3.07 -3.05
CA GLY A 32 11.71 -2.94 -3.53
C GLY A 32 10.72 -2.40 -2.50
N GLY A 33 11.10 -2.30 -1.22
CA GLY A 33 10.26 -1.70 -0.17
C GLY A 33 8.96 -2.47 0.10
N LEU A 34 9.02 -3.81 0.01
CA LEU A 34 7.84 -4.68 0.09
C LEU A 34 7.67 -5.28 1.49
N PRO A 35 6.44 -5.32 2.04
CA PRO A 35 6.14 -6.15 3.20
C PRO A 35 6.20 -7.63 2.81
N VAL A 36 6.71 -8.48 3.70
CA VAL A 36 6.81 -9.95 3.50
C VAL A 36 5.67 -10.72 4.18
N GLY A 37 4.79 -9.99 4.88
CA GLY A 37 3.67 -10.53 5.61
C GLY A 37 2.53 -11.10 4.77
N ALA A 38 1.52 -11.63 5.47
CA ALA A 38 0.32 -12.12 4.82
C ALA A 38 -0.57 -10.98 4.32
N GLN A 39 -1.06 -11.11 3.10
CA GLN A 39 -2.00 -10.20 2.46
C GLN A 39 -2.97 -11.04 1.59
N SER A 40 -4.26 -10.69 1.57
CA SER A 40 -5.22 -11.14 0.55
C SER A 40 -5.06 -10.28 -0.72
N PRO A 41 -5.39 -10.77 -1.93
CA PRO A 41 -5.27 -9.95 -3.13
C PRO A 41 -5.89 -8.56 -2.96
N PHE A 42 -5.13 -7.50 -3.25
CA PHE A 42 -5.54 -6.11 -3.07
C PHE A 42 -6.02 -5.72 -1.66
N GLY A 43 -5.72 -6.53 -0.64
CA GLY A 43 -6.24 -6.35 0.72
C GLY A 43 -5.72 -5.09 1.42
N MET A 44 -6.58 -4.45 2.21
CA MET A 44 -6.24 -3.33 3.10
C MET A 44 -5.29 -3.76 4.22
N VAL A 45 -5.51 -4.94 4.79
CA VAL A 45 -4.64 -5.49 5.83
C VAL A 45 -3.46 -6.21 5.19
N ARG A 46 -2.27 -5.70 5.49
CA ARG A 46 -0.97 -6.25 5.12
C ARG A 46 -0.26 -6.61 6.42
N LEU A 47 -0.53 -7.79 6.94
CA LEU A 47 -0.07 -8.20 8.27
C LEU A 47 1.35 -8.75 8.18
N SER A 48 2.33 -7.93 8.55
CA SER A 48 3.76 -8.20 8.34
C SER A 48 4.58 -8.01 9.61
N PRO A 49 5.69 -8.75 9.77
CA PRO A 49 6.75 -8.34 10.70
C PRO A 49 7.37 -7.01 10.27
N ASP A 50 7.66 -6.17 11.26
CA ASP A 50 8.50 -4.98 11.13
C ASP A 50 9.88 -5.27 11.72
N THR A 51 10.96 -5.16 10.93
CA THR A 51 12.28 -5.67 11.34
C THR A 51 13.33 -4.58 11.58
N THR A 52 14.42 -4.95 12.24
CA THR A 52 15.63 -4.14 12.37
C THR A 52 16.89 -5.00 12.61
N LEU A 53 18.05 -4.51 12.15
CA LEU A 53 19.34 -5.14 12.43
C LEU A 53 19.82 -4.89 13.87
N THR A 54 19.57 -3.68 14.41
CA THR A 54 20.01 -3.31 15.75
C THR A 54 18.92 -2.56 16.51
N GLU A 55 19.08 -2.41 17.82
CA GLU A 55 18.21 -1.59 18.66
C GLU A 55 18.22 -0.09 18.28
N GLN A 56 19.16 0.37 17.44
CA GLN A 56 19.30 1.78 17.09
C GLN A 56 18.27 2.22 16.04
N ILE A 57 17.59 3.32 16.37
CA ILE A 57 16.23 3.66 15.95
C ILE A 57 16.22 4.55 14.71
N TRP A 58 16.96 4.13 13.69
CA TRP A 58 16.83 4.75 12.38
C TRP A 58 16.43 3.68 11.39
N ILE A 59 15.15 3.69 11.01
CA ILE A 59 14.64 2.90 9.89
C ILE A 59 15.19 3.55 8.62
N PRO A 60 16.15 2.92 7.93
CA PRO A 60 16.67 3.44 6.67
C PRO A 60 15.58 3.47 5.60
N TRP A 61 15.86 4.18 4.51
CA TRP A 61 15.07 4.13 3.27
C TRP A 61 14.80 2.70 2.75
N GLN A 62 15.56 1.70 3.21
CA GLN A 62 15.45 0.29 2.84
C GLN A 62 14.25 -0.45 3.47
N HIS A 63 13.49 0.19 4.36
CA HIS A 63 12.47 -0.45 5.20
C HIS A 63 11.10 0.22 5.07
N THR A 64 10.82 0.85 3.94
CA THR A 64 9.52 1.53 3.71
C THR A 64 8.32 0.57 3.74
N GLY A 65 8.54 -0.70 3.43
CA GLY A 65 7.57 -1.80 3.60
C GLY A 65 7.59 -2.47 4.98
N GLY A 66 8.38 -1.95 5.93
CA GLY A 66 8.52 -2.45 7.31
C GLY A 66 9.51 -3.59 7.51
N TYR A 67 9.81 -4.35 6.46
CA TYR A 67 10.72 -5.50 6.51
C TYR A 67 11.97 -5.31 5.65
N TYR A 68 13.12 -5.78 6.14
CA TYR A 68 14.35 -5.90 5.37
C TYR A 68 15.03 -7.24 5.67
N TYR A 69 15.32 -8.01 4.62
CA TYR A 69 15.87 -9.37 4.73
C TYR A 69 17.23 -9.43 5.43
N GLY A 70 17.98 -8.33 5.50
CA GLY A 70 19.26 -8.32 6.22
C GLY A 70 19.12 -8.22 7.73
N ASP A 71 17.91 -7.99 8.25
CA ASP A 71 17.66 -7.81 9.67
C ASP A 71 17.56 -9.13 10.42
N THR A 72 17.80 -9.07 11.73
CA THR A 72 17.80 -10.25 12.61
C THR A 72 16.82 -10.14 13.78
N HIS A 73 16.08 -9.02 13.87
CA HIS A 73 15.11 -8.82 14.94
C HIS A 73 13.76 -8.41 14.37
N VAL A 74 12.69 -9.01 14.90
CA VAL A 74 11.31 -8.52 14.74
C VAL A 74 11.02 -7.53 15.86
N ARG A 75 10.47 -6.37 15.50
CA ARG A 75 10.05 -5.32 16.44
C ARG A 75 8.61 -5.50 16.86
N MET A 76 7.72 -5.62 15.88
CA MET A 76 6.28 -5.83 16.04
C MET A 76 5.75 -6.54 14.80
N PHE A 77 4.52 -7.05 14.89
CA PHE A 77 3.70 -7.39 13.73
C PHE A 77 2.60 -6.33 13.60
N SER A 78 2.67 -5.50 12.56
CA SER A 78 1.69 -4.43 12.31
C SER A 78 0.80 -4.75 11.10
N HIS A 79 -0.31 -4.01 10.95
CA HIS A 79 -1.44 -4.45 10.12
C HIS A 79 -1.61 -3.69 8.81
N THR A 80 -0.86 -2.60 8.61
CA THR A 80 -0.94 -1.77 7.41
C THR A 80 0.46 -1.41 6.96
N HIS A 81 0.69 -1.43 5.65
CA HIS A 81 2.00 -1.16 5.04
C HIS A 81 1.81 -0.51 3.67
N CYS A 82 2.78 0.33 3.28
CA CYS A 82 2.93 0.70 1.88
C CYS A 82 3.42 -0.51 1.06
N VAL A 83 3.13 -0.54 -0.24
CA VAL A 83 3.67 -1.55 -1.17
C VAL A 83 4.64 -0.83 -2.09
N GLY A 84 5.94 -0.98 -1.83
CA GLY A 84 6.99 -0.44 -2.70
C GLY A 84 7.06 1.09 -2.82
N ALA A 85 6.49 1.82 -1.86
CA ALA A 85 6.63 3.27 -1.78
C ALA A 85 8.03 3.66 -1.28
N GLY A 86 8.52 4.83 -1.70
CA GLY A 86 9.79 5.41 -1.26
C GLY A 86 9.72 6.19 0.06
N GLU A 87 8.58 6.18 0.76
CA GLU A 87 8.30 6.97 1.96
C GLU A 87 7.76 6.12 3.11
N LEU A 88 8.05 6.52 4.36
CA LEU A 88 7.61 5.80 5.55
C LEU A 88 6.22 6.25 5.97
N ASP A 89 5.26 5.35 5.82
CA ASP A 89 3.91 5.54 6.30
C ASP A 89 3.33 4.20 6.78
N TYR A 90 2.10 4.21 7.33
CA TYR A 90 1.49 3.05 7.95
C TYR A 90 2.35 2.41 9.06
N GLY A 91 2.42 1.08 9.12
CA GLY A 91 2.96 0.34 10.25
C GLY A 91 2.06 0.39 11.46
N THR A 92 0.74 0.44 11.29
CA THR A 92 -0.16 0.76 12.41
C THR A 92 -0.67 -0.48 13.13
N ILE A 93 -1.05 -0.29 14.40
CA ILE A 93 -1.61 -1.32 15.28
C ILE A 93 -0.59 -2.47 15.47
N GLY A 94 0.53 -2.16 16.12
CA GLY A 94 1.58 -3.14 16.38
C GLY A 94 1.16 -4.16 17.44
N THR A 95 1.41 -5.44 17.17
CA THR A 95 1.15 -6.54 18.10
C THR A 95 2.33 -7.50 18.19
N ILE A 96 2.56 -8.11 19.36
CA ILE A 96 3.63 -9.09 19.56
C ILE A 96 3.33 -10.01 20.75
N PRO A 97 3.58 -11.34 20.65
CA PRO A 97 3.44 -12.23 21.80
C PRO A 97 4.68 -12.16 22.69
N SER A 98 4.52 -12.48 23.97
CA SER A 98 5.64 -12.61 24.91
C SER A 98 5.35 -13.62 26.03
N SER A 99 6.38 -14.34 26.46
CA SER A 99 6.42 -15.21 27.64
C SER A 99 6.90 -14.49 28.90
N SER A 100 7.06 -13.16 28.83
CA SER A 100 7.31 -12.32 30.01
C SER A 100 6.73 -10.92 29.81
N LEU A 101 6.21 -10.30 30.87
CA LEU A 101 5.82 -8.88 30.77
C LEU A 101 7.08 -8.01 30.65
N PRO A 102 7.20 -7.21 29.59
CA PRO A 102 8.41 -6.44 29.26
C PRO A 102 8.41 -5.10 30.00
N ARG A 103 8.39 -5.18 31.33
CA ARG A 103 8.50 -4.05 32.24
C ARG A 103 9.89 -4.05 32.86
N HIS A 104 10.51 -2.87 32.98
CA HIS A 104 11.71 -2.73 33.78
C HIS A 104 11.45 -3.13 35.24
N ILE A 105 12.21 -4.12 35.73
CA ILE A 105 12.09 -4.63 37.10
C ILE A 105 12.43 -3.49 38.08
N GLY A 106 11.44 -3.09 38.89
CA GLY A 106 11.59 -2.09 39.94
C GLY A 106 11.09 -0.69 39.60
N THR A 107 10.91 -0.34 38.31
CA THR A 107 10.40 0.98 37.90
C THR A 107 9.01 0.91 37.25
N GLY A 108 8.67 -0.21 36.60
CA GLY A 108 7.36 -0.42 35.96
C GLY A 108 7.15 0.39 34.68
N TYR A 109 8.23 0.90 34.08
CA TYR A 109 8.19 1.56 32.77
C TYR A 109 8.41 0.53 31.65
N ILE A 110 7.81 0.81 30.50
CA ILE A 110 8.17 0.21 29.21
C ILE A 110 9.53 0.78 28.77
N ASP A 111 10.44 -0.08 28.29
CA ASP A 111 11.63 0.43 27.59
C ASP A 111 11.22 0.95 26.21
N ARG A 112 12.19 1.44 25.46
CA ARG A 112 11.97 1.77 24.06
C ARG A 112 12.06 0.50 23.22
N TYR A 113 10.91 -0.07 22.85
CA TYR A 113 10.79 -1.36 22.14
C TYR A 113 11.39 -2.56 22.90
N PRO A 114 11.03 -2.82 24.18
CA PRO A 114 11.51 -3.98 24.94
C PRO A 114 11.06 -5.32 24.35
N PHE A 115 10.20 -5.27 23.34
CA PHE A 115 9.53 -6.41 22.75
C PHE A 115 10.31 -7.03 21.60
N MET A 116 11.43 -6.45 21.18
CA MET A 116 12.21 -7.00 20.07
C MET A 116 12.60 -8.45 20.36
N GLN A 117 12.54 -9.29 19.34
CA GLN A 117 12.88 -10.70 19.42
C GLN A 117 13.78 -11.07 18.25
N GLU A 118 14.84 -11.82 18.52
CA GLU A 118 15.68 -12.42 17.48
C GLU A 118 14.88 -13.41 16.62
N PHE A 119 15.18 -13.45 15.32
CA PHE A 119 14.69 -14.45 14.38
C PHE A 119 15.75 -14.81 13.34
N SER A 120 15.55 -15.92 12.65
CA SER A 120 16.38 -16.33 11.51
C SER A 120 15.52 -16.81 10.34
N HIS A 121 16.03 -16.64 9.11
CA HIS A 121 15.36 -17.12 7.89
C HIS A 121 15.27 -18.65 7.81
N GLU A 122 16.07 -19.39 8.60
CA GLU A 122 15.95 -20.85 8.69
C GLU A 122 14.60 -21.28 9.31
N ASN A 123 14.04 -20.42 10.16
CA ASN A 123 12.76 -20.62 10.84
C ASN A 123 11.67 -19.65 10.35
N GLU A 124 11.83 -19.12 9.14
CA GLU A 124 10.89 -18.23 8.49
C GLU A 124 10.24 -18.91 7.27
N THR A 125 8.97 -18.60 7.03
CA THR A 125 8.25 -19.06 5.83
C THR A 125 7.31 -17.96 5.38
N ALA A 126 7.45 -17.53 4.13
CA ALA A 126 6.55 -16.58 3.49
C ALA A 126 5.94 -17.23 2.23
N GLN A 127 4.61 -17.20 2.14
CA GLN A 127 3.82 -17.69 1.01
C GLN A 127 2.64 -16.74 0.77
N PRO A 128 2.12 -16.59 -0.45
CA PRO A 128 0.94 -15.77 -0.69
C PRO A 128 -0.17 -16.07 0.32
N GLY A 129 -0.62 -15.05 1.06
CA GLY A 129 -1.63 -15.18 2.11
C GLY A 129 -1.19 -15.80 3.44
N TYR A 130 0.08 -16.19 3.63
CA TYR A 130 0.58 -16.82 4.86
C TYR A 130 2.02 -16.45 5.20
N TYR A 131 2.27 -16.08 6.45
CA TYR A 131 3.61 -15.88 6.97
C TYR A 131 3.80 -16.65 8.28
N SER A 132 5.01 -17.16 8.52
CA SER A 132 5.38 -17.80 9.79
C SER A 132 6.83 -17.48 10.15
N VAL A 133 7.07 -17.24 11.44
CA VAL A 133 8.42 -17.06 11.99
C VAL A 133 8.52 -17.62 13.40
N LEU A 134 9.69 -18.11 13.78
CA LEU A 134 10.02 -18.40 15.17
C LEU A 134 10.71 -17.20 15.82
N LEU A 135 10.13 -16.67 16.90
CA LEU A 135 10.79 -15.72 17.77
C LEU A 135 11.72 -16.51 18.71
N GLU A 136 13.03 -16.45 18.46
CA GLU A 136 14.02 -17.37 19.00
C GLU A 136 14.29 -17.15 20.49
N ASP A 137 14.30 -15.89 20.96
CA ASP A 137 14.58 -15.54 22.36
C ASP A 137 13.64 -16.22 23.35
N GLN A 138 12.37 -16.40 22.95
CA GLN A 138 11.32 -16.94 23.81
C GLN A 138 10.69 -18.22 23.26
N ASN A 139 11.20 -18.73 22.14
CA ASN A 139 10.70 -19.92 21.46
C ASN A 139 9.17 -19.88 21.24
N ILE A 140 8.71 -18.79 20.62
CA ILE A 140 7.29 -18.57 20.27
C ILE A 140 7.16 -18.59 18.76
N LYS A 141 6.40 -19.56 18.22
CA LYS A 141 6.05 -19.56 16.80
C LYS A 141 4.91 -18.58 16.55
N VAL A 142 5.09 -17.70 15.58
CA VAL A 142 4.06 -16.77 15.10
C VAL A 142 3.67 -17.15 13.70
N GLU A 143 2.37 -17.21 13.44
CA GLU A 143 1.81 -17.46 12.12
C GLU A 143 0.76 -16.38 11.81
N LEU A 144 0.73 -15.90 10.58
CA LEU A 144 -0.10 -14.77 10.13
C LEU A 144 -0.88 -15.18 8.88
N THR A 145 -2.14 -14.77 8.80
CA THR A 145 -2.98 -14.80 7.59
C THR A 145 -3.91 -13.59 7.61
N THR A 146 -4.54 -13.26 6.48
CA THR A 146 -5.42 -12.09 6.39
C THR A 146 -6.64 -12.34 5.51
N THR A 147 -7.67 -11.54 5.74
CA THR A 147 -8.74 -11.24 4.77
C THR A 147 -8.51 -9.83 4.24
N THR A 148 -9.47 -9.22 3.54
CA THR A 148 -9.32 -7.84 3.03
C THR A 148 -9.11 -6.83 4.16
N ASN A 149 -9.92 -6.87 5.23
CA ASN A 149 -9.92 -5.88 6.32
C ASN A 149 -9.59 -6.46 7.70
N THR A 150 -9.21 -7.75 7.79
CA THR A 150 -8.91 -8.42 9.08
C THR A 150 -7.58 -9.16 9.03
N GLY A 151 -6.75 -9.00 10.06
CA GLY A 151 -5.56 -9.80 10.31
C GLY A 151 -5.81 -10.91 11.32
N ILE A 152 -5.19 -12.06 11.12
CA ILE A 152 -5.31 -13.21 12.02
C ILE A 152 -3.92 -13.71 12.38
N HIS A 153 -3.66 -13.80 13.68
CA HIS A 153 -2.43 -14.35 14.23
C HIS A 153 -2.73 -15.69 14.88
N ARG A 154 -1.77 -16.62 14.80
CA ARG A 154 -1.71 -17.81 15.64
C ARG A 154 -0.35 -17.84 16.33
N PHE A 155 -0.37 -17.77 17.66
CA PHE A 155 0.80 -17.84 18.51
C PHE A 155 0.89 -19.23 19.12
N THR A 156 2.02 -19.90 19.01
CA THR A 156 2.30 -21.18 19.66
C THR A 156 3.47 -21.01 20.60
N PHE A 157 3.23 -21.06 21.91
CA PHE A 157 4.30 -20.88 22.90
C PHE A 157 4.84 -22.23 23.36
N SER A 158 6.13 -22.25 23.71
CA SER A 158 6.80 -23.39 24.34
C SER A 158 5.96 -23.97 25.50
N PRO A 159 5.91 -25.32 25.66
CA PRO A 159 5.31 -25.96 26.83
C PRO A 159 5.93 -25.54 28.17
N GLU A 160 7.17 -25.06 28.15
CA GLU A 160 7.90 -24.61 29.34
C GLU A 160 7.49 -23.18 29.76
N SER A 161 6.80 -22.45 28.89
CA SER A 161 6.39 -21.08 29.17
C SER A 161 5.28 -21.02 30.23
N THR A 162 5.57 -20.31 31.33
CA THR A 162 4.64 -20.14 32.45
C THR A 162 3.72 -18.93 32.30
N GLU A 163 4.04 -18.01 31.38
CA GLU A 163 3.25 -16.81 31.12
C GLU A 163 2.98 -16.67 29.62
N ARG A 164 1.79 -16.19 29.25
CA ARG A 164 1.39 -16.02 27.84
C ARG A 164 0.74 -14.67 27.69
N TRP A 165 1.48 -13.72 27.14
CA TRP A 165 1.06 -12.34 26.95
C TRP A 165 0.92 -12.02 25.47
N ILE A 166 -0.07 -11.20 25.15
CA ILE A 166 -0.20 -10.55 23.85
C ILE A 166 -0.22 -9.05 24.11
N ILE A 167 0.68 -8.36 23.43
CA ILE A 167 0.98 -6.95 23.65
C ILE A 167 0.53 -6.16 22.44
N PHE A 168 -0.05 -4.99 22.69
CA PHE A 168 -0.54 -4.04 21.71
C PHE A 168 0.19 -2.72 21.91
N ASP A 169 1.13 -2.40 21.02
CA ASP A 169 1.72 -1.05 20.97
C ASP A 169 0.93 -0.24 19.94
N ILE A 170 -0.05 0.53 20.42
CA ILE A 170 -0.97 1.28 19.56
C ILE A 170 -0.31 2.54 19.01
N ALA A 171 0.66 3.10 19.74
CA ALA A 171 1.47 4.21 19.26
C ALA A 171 2.56 3.79 18.27
N TYR A 172 2.73 2.49 18.02
CA TYR A 172 3.64 2.00 16.99
C TYR A 172 3.22 2.46 15.60
N THR A 173 4.18 3.00 14.86
CA THR A 173 4.11 3.39 13.46
C THR A 173 5.47 3.11 12.83
N LEU A 174 5.52 2.82 11.53
CA LEU A 174 6.81 2.63 10.84
C LEU A 174 7.64 3.91 10.87
N LYS A 175 7.04 5.04 10.53
CA LYS A 175 7.69 6.33 10.73
C LYS A 175 7.95 6.54 12.21
N TYR A 176 9.20 6.81 12.55
CA TYR A 176 9.58 7.16 13.91
C TYR A 176 8.80 8.39 14.39
N MET A 177 8.15 8.29 15.55
CA MET A 177 7.25 9.31 16.10
C MET A 177 6.11 9.70 15.12
N GLY A 178 5.58 8.74 14.37
CA GLY A 178 4.42 8.92 13.50
C GLY A 178 3.09 8.98 14.24
N CYS A 179 2.98 8.44 15.46
CA CYS A 179 1.75 8.55 16.25
C CYS A 179 1.54 9.97 16.80
N ALA A 180 0.46 10.64 16.38
CA ALA A 180 0.04 11.94 16.91
C ALA A 180 -0.98 11.84 18.04
N ALA A 181 -1.79 10.78 18.05
CA ALA A 181 -2.72 10.45 19.12
C ALA A 181 -3.15 8.98 18.97
N SER A 182 -3.48 8.34 20.08
CA SER A 182 -3.86 6.94 20.12
C SER A 182 -4.74 6.65 21.34
N GLU A 183 -5.50 5.57 21.26
CA GLU A 183 -6.38 5.10 22.32
C GLU A 183 -6.49 3.57 22.30
N ILE A 184 -6.61 2.98 23.48
CA ILE A 184 -6.93 1.57 23.68
C ILE A 184 -7.96 1.41 24.79
N THR A 185 -8.90 0.49 24.60
CA THR A 185 -9.88 0.05 25.59
C THR A 185 -9.94 -1.49 25.59
N ILE A 186 -9.88 -2.08 26.78
CA ILE A 186 -9.95 -3.54 27.02
C ILE A 186 -11.28 -3.84 27.74
N ASP A 187 -12.26 -4.39 27.03
CA ASP A 187 -13.51 -4.87 27.63
C ASP A 187 -13.36 -6.34 28.03
N THR A 188 -13.11 -6.56 29.33
CA THR A 188 -12.97 -7.91 29.90
C THR A 188 -14.28 -8.69 29.94
N SER A 189 -15.43 -8.00 29.91
CA SER A 189 -16.74 -8.65 29.93
C SER A 189 -17.12 -9.20 28.56
N GLN A 190 -16.71 -8.50 27.49
CA GLN A 190 -16.94 -8.89 26.10
C GLN A 190 -15.75 -9.66 25.49
N GLN A 191 -14.62 -9.74 26.19
CA GLN A 191 -13.37 -10.29 25.66
C GLN A 191 -12.94 -9.59 24.36
N LEU A 192 -13.08 -8.27 24.35
CA LEU A 192 -12.88 -7.41 23.18
C LEU A 192 -11.89 -6.30 23.51
N ILE A 193 -10.96 -6.05 22.60
CA ILE A 193 -10.03 -4.92 22.68
C ILE A 193 -10.31 -4.02 21.50
N THR A 194 -10.47 -2.71 21.74
CA THR A 194 -10.72 -1.74 20.68
C THR A 194 -9.86 -0.52 20.86
N GLY A 195 -9.58 0.19 19.78
CA GLY A 195 -8.82 1.43 19.86
C GLY A 195 -8.55 2.04 18.51
N TRP A 196 -7.66 3.02 18.48
CA TRP A 196 -7.24 3.68 17.26
C TRP A 196 -5.89 4.38 17.41
N VAL A 197 -5.26 4.65 16.27
CA VAL A 197 -4.09 5.53 16.15
C VAL A 197 -4.32 6.57 15.06
N LEU A 198 -3.96 7.82 15.33
CA LEU A 198 -3.81 8.88 14.35
C LEU A 198 -2.34 8.88 13.90
N ASN A 199 -2.10 8.29 12.74
CA ASN A 199 -0.79 8.16 12.13
C ASN A 199 -0.48 9.39 11.25
N MET A 200 0.72 9.93 11.44
CA MET A 200 1.34 11.06 10.75
C MET A 200 2.64 10.58 10.09
N GLY A 201 2.48 9.75 9.06
CA GLY A 201 3.55 9.30 8.17
C GLY A 201 4.09 10.39 7.24
N ASP A 202 5.06 10.06 6.39
CA ASP A 202 5.66 11.02 5.45
C ASP A 202 4.65 11.53 4.40
N MET A 203 3.72 10.67 3.98
CA MET A 203 2.66 11.00 3.02
C MET A 203 1.39 11.49 3.72
N SER A 204 0.92 10.76 4.73
CA SER A 204 -0.34 11.05 5.43
C SER A 204 -0.32 12.35 6.21
N SER A 205 0.85 12.81 6.66
CA SER A 205 0.98 14.14 7.29
C SER A 205 0.54 15.29 6.37
N ARG A 206 0.58 15.10 5.05
CA ARG A 206 0.28 16.13 4.05
C ARG A 206 -1.21 16.47 3.96
N PHE A 207 -2.07 15.59 4.46
CA PHE A 207 -3.52 15.78 4.51
C PHE A 207 -4.10 15.69 5.94
N GLY A 208 -3.27 15.87 6.97
CA GLY A 208 -3.71 15.91 8.37
C GLY A 208 -3.68 14.57 9.11
N GLY A 209 -3.05 13.55 8.52
CA GLY A 209 -2.91 12.21 9.08
C GLY A 209 -4.06 11.28 8.72
N MET A 210 -3.84 9.99 8.96
CA MET A 210 -4.86 8.95 8.82
C MET A 210 -5.21 8.39 10.20
N LYS A 211 -6.50 8.18 10.47
CA LYS A 211 -6.91 7.47 11.69
C LYS A 211 -7.25 6.03 11.36
N VAL A 212 -6.56 5.10 12.02
CA VAL A 212 -6.75 3.66 11.87
C VAL A 212 -7.36 3.11 13.15
N TYR A 213 -8.53 2.52 13.05
CA TYR A 213 -9.28 1.91 14.13
C TYR A 213 -9.12 0.39 14.11
N PHE A 214 -9.19 -0.25 15.27
CA PHE A 214 -9.16 -1.70 15.37
C PHE A 214 -10.17 -2.25 16.38
N ALA A 215 -10.52 -3.52 16.16
CA ALA A 215 -11.23 -4.37 17.10
C ALA A 215 -10.61 -5.77 17.10
N ALA A 216 -10.08 -6.21 18.24
CA ALA A 216 -9.40 -7.48 18.41
C ALA A 216 -10.15 -8.40 19.39
N SER A 217 -10.19 -9.69 19.05
CA SER A 217 -10.75 -10.78 19.86
C SER A 217 -9.87 -12.02 19.76
N PHE A 218 -10.14 -13.03 20.58
CA PHE A 218 -9.33 -14.24 20.67
C PHE A 218 -10.19 -15.50 20.70
N ASN A 219 -9.60 -16.63 20.34
CA ASN A 219 -10.24 -17.94 20.54
C ASN A 219 -10.25 -18.37 22.01
N GLU A 220 -9.32 -17.86 22.81
CA GLU A 220 -9.20 -18.13 24.25
C GLU A 220 -9.56 -16.91 25.10
N THR A 221 -10.00 -17.16 26.34
CA THR A 221 -10.33 -16.09 27.29
C THR A 221 -9.06 -15.54 27.95
N PHE A 222 -8.82 -14.24 27.87
CA PHE A 222 -7.78 -13.58 28.66
C PHE A 222 -8.28 -13.28 30.07
N THR A 223 -7.40 -13.51 31.05
CA THR A 223 -7.69 -13.36 32.49
C THR A 223 -6.90 -12.24 33.15
N ASP A 224 -5.84 -11.79 32.50
CA ASP A 224 -5.04 -10.66 32.95
C ASP A 224 -4.97 -9.58 31.88
N TYR A 225 -4.78 -8.33 32.31
CA TYR A 225 -4.75 -7.18 31.43
C TYR A 225 -4.18 -5.94 32.12
N GLY A 226 -3.70 -5.01 31.31
CA GLY A 226 -3.33 -3.67 31.73
C GLY A 226 -3.03 -2.79 30.52
N VAL A 227 -2.81 -1.51 30.79
CA VAL A 227 -2.52 -0.50 29.77
C VAL A 227 -1.31 0.35 30.16
N TRP A 228 -0.75 1.07 29.20
CA TRP A 228 0.12 2.22 29.44
C TRP A 228 -0.34 3.41 28.59
N GLY A 229 -0.05 4.60 29.07
CA GLY A 229 -0.21 5.86 28.33
C GLY A 229 1.10 6.66 28.38
N ASP A 230 1.05 7.97 28.13
CA ASP A 230 2.22 8.82 27.89
C ASP A 230 3.37 8.72 28.90
N SER A 231 3.06 8.40 30.16
CA SER A 231 4.08 8.14 31.18
C SER A 231 5.00 6.94 30.88
N GLY A 232 4.62 6.06 29.95
CA GLY A 232 5.27 4.77 29.70
C GLY A 232 5.12 3.76 30.84
N ARG A 233 4.38 4.10 31.90
CA ARG A 233 4.21 3.23 33.08
C ARG A 233 3.06 2.26 32.88
N PHE A 234 3.33 0.97 33.10
CA PHE A 234 2.31 -0.06 33.13
C PHE A 234 1.30 0.18 34.27
N GLN A 235 0.02 0.04 33.94
CA GLN A 235 -1.10 0.21 34.84
C GLN A 235 -1.92 -1.09 34.87
N ASP A 236 -1.53 -1.98 35.77
CA ASP A 236 -2.17 -3.29 35.94
C ASP A 236 -3.65 -3.13 36.27
N LYS A 237 -4.49 -3.95 35.62
CA LYS A 237 -5.95 -3.95 35.74
C LYS A 237 -6.66 -2.63 35.38
N GLN A 238 -5.93 -1.66 34.83
CA GLN A 238 -6.55 -0.55 34.10
C GLN A 238 -6.88 -1.01 32.68
N ASN A 239 -8.01 -0.56 32.15
CA ASN A 239 -8.56 -1.05 30.90
C ASN A 239 -8.72 0.02 29.84
N HIS A 240 -8.22 1.22 30.07
CA HIS A 240 -8.32 2.32 29.11
C HIS A 240 -7.11 3.25 29.23
N ALA A 241 -6.55 3.62 28.08
CA ALA A 241 -5.52 4.65 27.98
C ALA A 241 -5.66 5.41 26.67
N ASN A 242 -5.26 6.68 26.68
CA ASN A 242 -5.13 7.53 25.51
C ASN A 242 -3.90 8.43 25.65
N GLY A 243 -3.44 9.00 24.54
CA GLY A 243 -2.21 9.80 24.47
C GLY A 243 -1.42 9.55 23.20
N THR A 244 -0.14 9.91 23.24
CA THR A 244 0.84 9.77 22.13
C THR A 244 1.72 8.53 22.25
N ASN A 245 1.79 7.92 23.44
CA ASN A 245 2.53 6.68 23.70
C ASN A 245 1.62 5.69 24.46
N VAL A 246 0.70 5.06 23.74
CA VAL A 246 -0.36 4.22 24.31
C VAL A 246 -0.21 2.77 23.87
N GLY A 247 -0.51 1.87 24.78
CA GLY A 247 -0.75 0.48 24.45
C GLY A 247 -1.32 -0.31 25.61
N GLY A 248 -1.39 -1.61 25.43
CA GLY A 248 -1.89 -2.52 26.45
C GLY A 248 -1.42 -3.95 26.26
N TYR A 249 -1.81 -4.78 27.20
CA TYR A 249 -1.47 -6.19 27.20
C TYR A 249 -2.63 -7.00 27.75
N VAL A 250 -2.73 -8.24 27.30
CA VAL A 250 -3.64 -9.25 27.87
C VAL A 250 -2.88 -10.55 28.12
N GLY A 251 -3.27 -11.24 29.19
CA GLY A 251 -2.61 -12.44 29.69
C GLY A 251 -3.54 -13.64 29.71
N PHE A 252 -2.99 -14.80 29.36
CA PHE A 252 -3.72 -16.05 29.19
C PHE A 252 -3.19 -17.14 30.12
N SER A 253 -4.04 -18.15 30.35
CA SER A 253 -3.66 -19.34 31.11
C SER A 253 -2.50 -20.07 30.43
N SER A 254 -1.52 -20.52 31.21
CA SER A 254 -0.39 -21.32 30.71
C SER A 254 -0.81 -22.67 30.11
N SER A 255 -2.05 -23.12 30.37
CA SER A 255 -2.63 -24.34 29.79
C SER A 255 -2.90 -24.26 28.28
N PHE A 256 -2.99 -23.06 27.69
CA PHE A 256 -3.29 -22.90 26.27
C PHE A 256 -2.01 -23.00 25.45
N SER A 257 -1.79 -24.12 24.76
CA SER A 257 -0.60 -24.31 23.92
C SER A 257 -0.52 -23.33 22.74
N SER A 258 -1.67 -22.88 22.22
CA SER A 258 -1.77 -21.92 21.12
C SER A 258 -2.91 -20.93 21.37
N ILE A 259 -2.76 -19.70 20.89
CA ILE A 259 -3.75 -18.63 20.96
C ILE A 259 -3.89 -18.02 19.57
N GLU A 260 -5.12 -17.95 19.07
CA GLU A 260 -5.48 -17.23 17.86
C GLU A 260 -6.03 -15.85 18.23
N MET A 261 -5.53 -14.81 17.57
CA MET A 261 -6.01 -13.43 17.69
C MET A 261 -6.57 -12.98 16.34
N PHE A 262 -7.77 -12.43 16.36
CA PHE A 262 -8.47 -11.91 15.19
C PHE A 262 -8.64 -10.40 15.36
N ILE A 263 -8.17 -9.61 14.40
CA ILE A 263 -8.19 -8.15 14.49
C ILE A 263 -8.71 -7.52 13.21
N GLY A 264 -9.90 -6.93 13.32
CA GLY A 264 -10.49 -6.13 12.26
C GLY A 264 -9.89 -4.73 12.28
N ILE A 265 -9.64 -4.19 11.09
CA ILE A 265 -9.12 -2.83 10.86
C ILE A 265 -10.19 -2.01 10.14
N SER A 266 -10.28 -0.72 10.46
CA SER A 266 -11.20 0.22 9.81
C SER A 266 -10.60 1.62 9.76
N PHE A 267 -10.90 2.38 8.71
CA PHE A 267 -10.60 3.81 8.64
C PHE A 267 -11.80 4.67 9.09
N ILE A 268 -12.93 4.03 9.40
CA ILE A 268 -14.19 4.69 9.78
C ILE A 268 -14.37 4.74 11.30
N SER A 269 -14.34 3.59 11.98
CA SER A 269 -14.60 3.51 13.43
C SER A 269 -14.23 2.15 14.04
N THR A 270 -14.16 2.07 15.37
CA THR A 270 -14.04 0.79 16.10
C THR A 270 -15.25 -0.13 15.86
N SER A 271 -16.45 0.43 15.75
CA SER A 271 -17.66 -0.33 15.42
C SER A 271 -17.57 -0.97 14.05
N GLN A 272 -17.09 -0.23 13.05
CA GLN A 272 -16.89 -0.77 11.71
C GLN A 272 -15.77 -1.81 11.67
N ALA A 273 -14.67 -1.62 12.42
CA ALA A 273 -13.64 -2.64 12.58
C ALA A 273 -14.20 -3.96 13.15
N GLN A 274 -15.13 -3.87 14.11
CA GLN A 274 -15.83 -5.05 14.64
C GLN A 274 -16.74 -5.71 13.59
N ILE A 275 -17.43 -4.92 12.75
CA ILE A 275 -18.24 -5.45 11.64
C ILE A 275 -17.34 -6.19 10.64
N ASN A 276 -16.19 -5.62 10.27
CA ASN A 276 -15.23 -6.26 9.37
C ASN A 276 -14.78 -7.62 9.90
N LEU A 277 -14.40 -7.68 11.17
CA LEU A 277 -14.03 -8.93 11.84
C LEU A 277 -15.18 -9.95 11.82
N GLN A 278 -16.41 -9.51 12.11
CA GLN A 278 -17.57 -10.39 12.12
C GLN A 278 -17.85 -10.98 10.74
N ASP A 279 -17.92 -10.11 9.73
CA ASP A 279 -18.35 -10.48 8.38
C ASP A 279 -17.30 -11.26 7.61
N GLN A 280 -16.00 -11.01 7.86
CA GLN A 280 -14.91 -11.64 7.10
C GLN A 280 -14.31 -12.87 7.77
N VAL A 281 -14.44 -13.00 9.10
CA VAL A 281 -13.84 -14.14 9.84
C VAL A 281 -14.89 -14.92 10.62
N ILE A 282 -15.60 -14.27 11.54
CA ILE A 282 -16.43 -15.00 12.51
C ILE A 282 -17.59 -15.71 11.83
N LYS A 283 -18.39 -15.02 11.00
CA LYS A 283 -19.50 -15.63 10.27
C LYS A 283 -19.02 -16.72 9.30
N PRO A 284 -18.07 -16.45 8.37
CA PRO A 284 -17.65 -17.45 7.38
C PRO A 284 -17.01 -18.71 7.99
N CYS A 285 -16.28 -18.57 9.09
CA CYS A 285 -15.54 -19.68 9.69
C CYS A 285 -16.23 -20.37 10.88
N SER A 286 -17.35 -19.83 11.39
CA SER A 286 -18.08 -20.39 12.55
C SER A 286 -18.56 -21.84 12.42
N GLY A 287 -18.68 -22.36 11.20
CA GLY A 287 -19.06 -23.75 10.91
C GLY A 287 -17.95 -24.61 10.31
N SER A 288 -16.71 -24.10 10.28
CA SER A 288 -15.57 -24.82 9.70
C SER A 288 -15.15 -26.00 10.57
N ASN A 289 -14.65 -27.08 9.93
CA ASN A 289 -13.95 -28.17 10.64
C ASN A 289 -12.49 -27.82 10.97
N HIS A 290 -12.02 -26.65 10.53
CA HIS A 290 -10.70 -26.12 10.78
C HIS A 290 -10.76 -25.04 11.88
N SER A 291 -9.62 -24.68 12.46
CA SER A 291 -9.55 -23.46 13.25
C SER A 291 -9.88 -22.23 12.39
N MET A 292 -10.20 -21.10 13.02
CA MET A 292 -10.51 -19.88 12.27
C MET A 292 -9.27 -19.42 11.48
N PHE A 293 -8.07 -19.56 12.04
CA PHE A 293 -6.82 -19.32 11.32
C PHE A 293 -6.73 -20.16 10.03
N ASP A 294 -6.86 -21.48 10.13
CA ASP A 294 -6.69 -22.38 8.99
C ASP A 294 -7.82 -22.18 7.95
N CYS A 295 -9.04 -21.87 8.41
CA CYS A 295 -10.16 -21.50 7.54
C CYS A 295 -9.83 -20.27 6.68
N VAL A 296 -9.37 -19.18 7.30
CA VAL A 296 -9.00 -17.95 6.58
C VAL A 296 -7.80 -18.20 5.67
N ARG A 297 -6.72 -18.82 6.18
CA ARG A 297 -5.54 -19.16 5.38
C ARG A 297 -5.91 -19.88 4.09
N ASN A 298 -6.73 -20.93 4.20
CA ASN A 298 -7.13 -21.71 3.03
C ASN A 298 -7.95 -20.86 2.04
N SER A 299 -8.85 -19.99 2.52
CA SER A 299 -9.61 -19.08 1.65
C SER A 299 -8.68 -18.13 0.90
N THR A 300 -7.78 -17.46 1.62
CA THR A 300 -6.86 -16.47 1.05
C THR A 300 -5.87 -17.11 0.07
N GLN A 301 -5.35 -18.30 0.38
CA GLN A 301 -4.47 -19.02 -0.54
C GLN A 301 -5.21 -19.48 -1.81
N ASN A 302 -6.50 -19.82 -1.73
CA ASN A 302 -7.31 -20.14 -2.91
C ASN A 302 -7.58 -18.89 -3.77
N GLU A 303 -7.79 -17.72 -3.16
CA GLU A 303 -7.92 -16.45 -3.89
C GLU A 303 -6.64 -16.13 -4.67
N TRP A 304 -5.47 -16.33 -4.03
CA TRP A 304 -4.17 -16.20 -4.70
C TRP A 304 -3.98 -17.21 -5.82
N GLU A 305 -4.30 -18.47 -5.60
CA GLU A 305 -4.18 -19.51 -6.63
C GLU A 305 -5.02 -19.18 -7.86
N GLN A 306 -6.27 -18.72 -7.64
CA GLN A 306 -7.14 -18.27 -8.71
C GLN A 306 -6.54 -17.07 -9.46
N LEU A 307 -6.03 -16.07 -8.75
CA LEU A 307 -5.50 -14.87 -9.38
C LEU A 307 -4.19 -15.12 -10.13
N LEU A 308 -3.28 -15.92 -9.58
CA LEU A 308 -2.04 -16.31 -10.24
C LEU A 308 -2.30 -17.18 -11.48
N SER A 309 -3.42 -17.91 -11.53
CA SER A 309 -3.82 -18.69 -12.71
C SER A 309 -4.19 -17.85 -13.93
N THR A 310 -4.23 -16.51 -13.81
CA THR A 310 -4.40 -15.57 -14.92
C THR A 310 -3.38 -15.80 -16.03
N VAL A 311 -2.15 -16.23 -15.68
CA VAL A 311 -1.11 -16.57 -16.65
C VAL A 311 -0.53 -17.94 -16.35
N GLU A 312 -0.48 -18.79 -17.38
CA GLU A 312 0.25 -20.06 -17.34
C GLU A 312 1.57 -19.92 -18.11
N ILE A 313 2.68 -20.30 -17.47
CA ILE A 313 4.02 -20.27 -18.08
C ILE A 313 4.55 -21.68 -18.27
N HIS A 314 5.09 -21.95 -19.46
CA HIS A 314 5.88 -23.14 -19.75
C HIS A 314 7.33 -22.74 -20.01
N ASP A 315 8.15 -22.74 -18.95
CA ASP A 315 9.59 -22.52 -19.03
C ASP A 315 10.34 -23.70 -18.40
N VAL A 316 11.32 -24.23 -19.13
CA VAL A 316 12.20 -25.32 -18.66
C VAL A 316 13.48 -24.79 -18.00
N GLY A 317 13.58 -23.46 -17.85
CA GLY A 317 14.75 -22.77 -17.33
C GLY A 317 15.93 -22.80 -18.28
N THR A 318 16.90 -21.93 -18.03
CA THR A 318 18.22 -22.02 -18.67
C THR A 318 19.29 -22.16 -17.59
N ILE A 319 20.49 -22.62 -17.95
CA ILE A 319 21.61 -22.75 -16.99
C ILE A 319 21.95 -21.41 -16.32
N SER A 320 21.73 -20.28 -16.99
CA SER A 320 21.99 -18.94 -16.45
C SER A 320 20.83 -18.36 -15.64
N HIS A 321 19.61 -18.87 -15.81
CA HIS A 321 18.40 -18.43 -15.13
C HIS A 321 17.53 -19.64 -14.82
N PRO A 322 17.92 -20.44 -13.80
CA PRO A 322 17.23 -21.69 -13.51
C PRO A 322 15.81 -21.50 -12.96
N ASP A 323 15.36 -20.27 -12.69
CA ASP A 323 14.10 -20.00 -11.98
C ASP A 323 13.30 -18.78 -12.51
N ASN A 324 13.14 -18.68 -13.83
CA ASN A 324 12.29 -17.65 -14.46
C ASN A 324 10.83 -17.73 -14.00
N VAL A 325 10.36 -18.95 -13.69
CA VAL A 325 9.00 -19.20 -13.21
C VAL A 325 8.77 -18.48 -11.88
N THR A 326 9.72 -18.58 -10.93
CA THR A 326 9.60 -17.87 -9.66
C THR A 326 9.66 -16.36 -9.81
N VAL A 327 10.57 -15.84 -10.64
CA VAL A 327 10.65 -14.40 -10.90
C VAL A 327 9.33 -13.88 -11.46
N PHE A 328 8.74 -14.59 -12.42
CA PHE A 328 7.47 -14.18 -13.02
C PHE A 328 6.31 -14.22 -12.02
N TYR A 329 6.09 -15.35 -11.33
CA TYR A 329 4.97 -15.46 -10.40
C TYR A 329 5.13 -14.53 -9.19
N SER A 330 6.37 -14.23 -8.77
CA SER A 330 6.62 -13.22 -7.73
C SER A 330 6.30 -11.81 -8.21
N ALA A 331 6.69 -11.43 -9.45
CA ALA A 331 6.31 -10.16 -10.03
C ALA A 331 4.80 -10.03 -10.22
N LEU A 332 4.14 -11.12 -10.65
CA LEU A 332 2.69 -11.19 -10.79
C LEU A 332 1.99 -11.02 -9.43
N TYR A 333 2.47 -11.71 -8.39
CA TYR A 333 2.01 -11.53 -7.02
C TYR A 333 2.13 -10.06 -6.57
N HIS A 334 3.29 -9.42 -6.77
CA HIS A 334 3.50 -8.01 -6.41
C HIS A 334 2.55 -7.06 -7.16
N SER A 335 2.24 -7.33 -8.43
CA SER A 335 1.29 -6.53 -9.23
C SER A 335 -0.16 -6.59 -8.74
N TYR A 336 -0.47 -7.47 -7.79
CA TYR A 336 -1.80 -7.66 -7.21
C TYR A 336 -1.86 -7.35 -5.70
N MET A 337 -0.78 -6.77 -5.14
CA MET A 337 -0.76 -6.28 -3.75
C MET A 337 -1.39 -4.88 -3.62
N ALA A 338 -1.41 -4.12 -4.70
CA ALA A 338 -2.02 -2.79 -4.84
C ALA A 338 -2.78 -2.73 -6.18
N PRO A 339 -3.74 -1.79 -6.36
CA PRO A 339 -4.21 -0.79 -5.39
C PRO A 339 -4.96 -1.42 -4.19
N THR A 340 -5.16 -0.64 -3.12
CA THR A 340 -5.81 -1.12 -1.90
C THR A 340 -7.33 -1.09 -2.02
N THR A 341 -8.00 -2.22 -1.76
CA THR A 341 -9.45 -2.26 -1.52
C THR A 341 -9.75 -1.53 -0.22
N PHE A 342 -10.22 -0.28 -0.33
CA PHE A 342 -10.44 0.62 0.81
C PHE A 342 -11.89 0.60 1.31
N SER A 343 -12.83 0.14 0.48
CA SER A 343 -14.17 -0.20 0.97
C SER A 343 -14.12 -1.35 1.97
N GLU A 344 -14.90 -1.19 3.03
CA GLU A 344 -15.01 -2.09 4.16
C GLU A 344 -16.31 -2.93 4.07
N SER A 345 -16.51 -3.85 5.01
CA SER A 345 -17.67 -4.74 5.01
C SER A 345 -19.00 -3.95 5.01
N GLY A 346 -19.94 -4.39 4.16
CA GLY A 346 -21.16 -3.65 3.87
C GLY A 346 -21.03 -2.64 2.73
N GLY A 347 -19.86 -2.54 2.09
CA GLY A 347 -19.64 -1.65 0.94
C GLY A 347 -19.63 -0.18 1.36
N VAL A 348 -19.03 0.13 2.51
CA VAL A 348 -18.87 1.48 3.04
C VAL A 348 -17.40 1.90 3.00
N TYR A 349 -17.11 3.19 2.82
CA TYR A 349 -15.74 3.71 2.78
C TYR A 349 -15.69 5.16 3.29
N LEU A 350 -14.52 5.58 3.78
CA LEU A 350 -14.27 6.98 4.13
C LEU A 350 -13.82 7.75 2.88
N GLY A 351 -14.63 8.72 2.46
CA GLY A 351 -14.39 9.54 1.28
C GLY A 351 -13.38 10.66 1.51
N PHE A 352 -13.00 11.31 0.42
CA PHE A 352 -12.04 12.44 0.43
C PHE A 352 -12.61 13.71 1.08
N ASP A 353 -13.92 13.78 1.25
CA ASP A 353 -14.62 14.84 1.99
C ASP A 353 -14.70 14.56 3.51
N GLY A 354 -14.09 13.47 3.97
CA GLY A 354 -14.10 13.02 5.36
C GLY A 354 -15.44 12.43 5.81
N LYS A 355 -16.35 12.10 4.90
CA LYS A 355 -17.64 11.46 5.20
C LYS A 355 -17.63 9.98 4.83
N VAL A 356 -18.50 9.22 5.48
CA VAL A 356 -18.71 7.81 5.14
C VAL A 356 -19.69 7.74 3.98
N HIS A 357 -19.27 7.05 2.92
CA HIS A 357 -20.04 6.79 1.71
C HIS A 357 -20.29 5.30 1.53
N SER A 358 -21.21 4.96 0.61
CA SER A 358 -21.48 3.59 0.18
C SER A 358 -21.28 3.38 -1.31
N LEU A 359 -20.77 2.20 -1.70
CA LEU A 359 -20.66 1.74 -3.09
C LEU A 359 -22.02 1.73 -3.83
N THR A 360 -23.12 1.69 -3.07
CA THR A 360 -24.49 1.68 -3.62
C THR A 360 -25.08 3.06 -3.90
N GLU A 361 -24.37 4.14 -3.57
CA GLU A 361 -24.87 5.51 -3.76
C GLU A 361 -25.05 5.87 -5.25
N ASN A 362 -24.17 5.37 -6.12
CA ASN A 362 -24.23 5.63 -7.55
C ASN A 362 -24.64 4.37 -8.33
N ALA A 363 -25.95 4.15 -8.44
CA ALA A 363 -26.49 3.00 -9.18
C ALA A 363 -26.21 3.02 -10.70
N LYS A 364 -25.76 4.15 -11.26
CA LYS A 364 -25.45 4.28 -12.70
C LYS A 364 -24.04 3.76 -13.02
N PHE A 365 -23.13 3.85 -12.07
CA PHE A 365 -21.75 3.42 -12.18
C PHE A 365 -21.42 2.54 -10.97
N PRO A 366 -21.90 1.29 -10.98
CA PRO A 366 -21.72 0.40 -9.86
C PRO A 366 -20.24 0.07 -9.67
N MET A 367 -19.81 0.00 -8.41
CA MET A 367 -18.50 -0.49 -8.02
C MET A 367 -18.64 -1.73 -7.16
N ASN A 368 -17.74 -2.70 -7.30
CA ASN A 368 -17.63 -3.82 -6.35
C ASN A 368 -16.74 -3.47 -5.17
N ALA A 369 -15.75 -2.61 -5.41
CA ALA A 369 -14.85 -2.06 -4.40
C ALA A 369 -14.50 -0.60 -4.69
N TYR A 370 -14.17 0.14 -3.63
CA TYR A 370 -13.54 1.46 -3.73
C TYR A 370 -12.05 1.31 -3.47
N TYR A 371 -11.21 1.77 -4.40
CA TYR A 371 -9.76 1.59 -4.37
C TYR A 371 -9.01 2.89 -4.03
N THR A 372 -7.89 2.77 -3.31
CA THR A 372 -6.94 3.85 -3.01
C THR A 372 -5.50 3.34 -3.01
N ASP A 373 -4.55 4.12 -2.47
CA ASP A 373 -3.11 3.82 -2.41
C ASP A 373 -2.52 3.62 -3.81
N MET A 374 -2.81 4.57 -4.70
CA MET A 374 -2.45 4.49 -6.12
C MET A 374 -1.21 5.34 -6.39
N SER A 375 -0.09 4.68 -6.68
CA SER A 375 1.18 5.29 -7.04
C SER A 375 1.21 5.77 -8.50
N ILE A 376 0.29 6.66 -8.88
CA ILE A 376 -0.11 6.82 -10.30
C ILE A 376 1.08 7.17 -11.21
N TRP A 377 2.02 8.02 -10.75
CA TRP A 377 3.22 8.39 -11.52
C TRP A 377 4.07 7.19 -11.98
N ASP A 378 4.00 6.09 -11.23
CA ASP A 378 4.64 4.82 -11.53
C ASP A 378 3.68 3.87 -12.26
N THR A 379 2.48 3.69 -11.71
CA THR A 379 1.57 2.60 -12.06
C THR A 379 0.83 2.82 -13.37
N PHE A 380 0.69 4.07 -13.86
CA PHE A 380 0.14 4.32 -15.21
C PHE A 380 0.96 3.63 -16.30
N ARG A 381 2.26 3.41 -16.07
CA ARG A 381 3.21 2.94 -17.08
C ARG A 381 3.04 1.46 -17.40
N THR A 382 2.66 0.65 -16.40
CA THR A 382 2.67 -0.81 -16.52
C THR A 382 1.55 -1.50 -15.75
N GLU A 383 1.33 -1.17 -14.47
CA GLU A 383 0.35 -1.86 -13.62
C GLU A 383 -1.10 -1.61 -14.06
N PHE A 384 -1.51 -0.36 -14.27
CA PHE A 384 -2.88 -0.09 -14.71
C PHE A 384 -3.17 -0.62 -16.13
N PRO A 385 -2.26 -0.50 -17.11
CA PRO A 385 -2.40 -1.23 -18.38
C PRO A 385 -2.51 -2.76 -18.19
N TRP A 386 -1.76 -3.34 -17.25
CA TRP A 386 -1.86 -4.75 -16.92
C TRP A 386 -3.23 -5.14 -16.35
N LEU A 387 -3.78 -4.33 -15.44
CA LEU A 387 -5.12 -4.53 -14.88
C LEU A 387 -6.20 -4.32 -15.95
N ALA A 388 -6.06 -3.33 -16.84
CA ALA A 388 -6.98 -3.14 -17.96
C ALA A 388 -7.06 -4.37 -18.88
N LEU A 389 -5.93 -5.08 -19.04
CA LEU A 389 -5.86 -6.30 -19.86
C LEU A 389 -6.37 -7.56 -19.13
N THR A 390 -6.05 -7.70 -17.84
CA THR A 390 -6.24 -8.98 -17.12
C THR A 390 -7.35 -8.96 -16.08
N GLN A 391 -7.67 -7.79 -15.55
CA GLN A 391 -8.61 -7.58 -14.44
C GLN A 391 -9.52 -6.37 -14.73
N ALA A 392 -10.23 -6.39 -15.87
CA ALA A 392 -11.00 -5.24 -16.35
C ALA A 392 -12.06 -4.73 -15.35
N ASP A 393 -12.65 -5.63 -14.54
CA ASP A 393 -13.60 -5.24 -13.49
C ASP A 393 -12.93 -4.45 -12.35
N ILE A 394 -11.71 -4.85 -11.94
CA ILE A 394 -10.91 -4.11 -10.96
C ILE A 394 -10.51 -2.75 -11.55
N MET A 395 -10.10 -2.73 -12.82
CA MET A 395 -9.74 -1.47 -13.48
C MET A 395 -10.95 -0.53 -13.63
N ALA A 396 -12.17 -1.05 -13.80
CA ALA A 396 -13.39 -0.26 -13.78
C ALA A 396 -13.62 0.40 -12.42
N ASP A 397 -13.47 -0.37 -11.33
CA ASP A 397 -13.59 0.13 -9.96
C ASP A 397 -12.48 1.15 -9.63
N VAL A 398 -11.25 0.94 -10.12
CA VAL A 398 -10.14 1.92 -10.00
C VAL A 398 -10.48 3.23 -10.70
N ALA A 399 -10.91 3.18 -11.96
CA ALA A 399 -11.29 4.37 -12.72
C ALA A 399 -12.45 5.11 -12.05
N GLN A 400 -13.48 4.38 -11.61
CA GLN A 400 -14.63 4.98 -10.92
C GLN A 400 -14.25 5.53 -9.54
N SER A 401 -13.28 4.92 -8.83
CA SER A 401 -12.76 5.45 -7.56
C SER A 401 -12.08 6.80 -7.76
N LEU A 402 -11.26 6.98 -8.81
CA LEU A 402 -10.66 8.27 -9.15
C LEU A 402 -11.72 9.35 -9.44
N VAL A 403 -12.79 9.00 -10.15
CA VAL A 403 -13.92 9.91 -10.40
C VAL A 403 -14.60 10.33 -9.10
N VAL A 404 -14.86 9.37 -8.21
CA VAL A 404 -15.50 9.65 -6.92
C VAL A 404 -14.59 10.48 -6.01
N MET A 405 -13.27 10.27 -6.04
CA MET A 405 -12.31 11.12 -5.34
C MET A 405 -12.40 12.57 -5.81
N TYR A 406 -12.55 12.80 -7.13
CA TYR A 406 -12.80 14.12 -7.68
C TYR A 406 -14.13 14.71 -7.19
N GLU A 407 -15.24 13.96 -7.22
CA GLU A 407 -16.55 14.45 -6.77
C GLU A 407 -16.55 14.84 -5.28
N GLN A 408 -15.83 14.08 -4.45
CA GLN A 408 -15.80 14.27 -3.00
C GLN A 408 -14.76 15.31 -2.57
N GLY A 409 -13.57 15.24 -3.15
CA GLY A 409 -12.41 16.04 -2.74
C GLY A 409 -12.12 17.25 -3.63
N GLY A 410 -12.77 17.37 -4.78
CA GLY A 410 -12.67 18.51 -5.70
C GLY A 410 -11.62 18.41 -6.81
N ASP A 411 -10.64 17.50 -6.68
CA ASP A 411 -9.52 17.35 -7.61
C ASP A 411 -9.29 15.88 -7.97
N LEU A 412 -8.78 15.61 -9.18
CA LEU A 412 -8.23 14.28 -9.47
C LEU A 412 -6.89 14.11 -8.74
N PRO A 413 -6.69 13.03 -7.97
CA PRO A 413 -5.47 12.88 -7.18
C PRO A 413 -4.28 12.47 -8.05
N ARG A 414 -3.07 12.90 -7.66
CA ARG A 414 -1.81 12.41 -8.25
C ARG A 414 -1.36 11.08 -7.64
N TRP A 415 -1.42 10.98 -6.32
CA TRP A 415 -1.22 9.74 -5.57
C TRP A 415 -2.15 9.75 -4.37
N PRO A 416 -3.37 9.21 -4.50
CA PRO A 416 -4.28 9.08 -3.38
C PRO A 416 -3.77 8.01 -2.41
N MET A 417 -3.88 8.28 -1.12
CA MET A 417 -3.50 7.36 -0.06
C MET A 417 -4.55 7.41 1.05
N ALA A 418 -5.03 6.25 1.49
CA ALA A 418 -6.21 6.14 2.34
C ALA A 418 -7.35 7.04 1.80
N ASN A 419 -7.75 8.07 2.56
CA ASN A 419 -8.79 9.03 2.20
C ASN A 419 -8.26 10.44 1.89
N GLY A 420 -6.99 10.58 1.50
CA GLY A 420 -6.37 11.90 1.33
C GLY A 420 -5.41 12.04 0.13
N TYR A 421 -5.10 13.31 -0.17
CA TYR A 421 -4.17 13.71 -1.22
C TYR A 421 -2.74 13.80 -0.67
N THR A 422 -1.85 12.89 -1.07
CA THR A 422 -0.42 13.00 -0.75
C THR A 422 0.28 14.05 -1.61
N ASN A 423 -0.32 14.33 -2.77
CA ASN A 423 0.21 15.18 -3.82
C ASN A 423 1.59 14.73 -4.36
N THR A 424 1.94 13.45 -4.20
CA THR A 424 3.10 12.77 -4.81
C THR A 424 2.69 12.27 -6.21
N MET A 425 3.49 12.20 -7.28
CA MET A 425 4.68 13.00 -7.63
C MET A 425 4.26 14.14 -8.59
N ILE A 426 4.94 14.33 -9.73
CA ILE A 426 4.62 15.33 -10.77
C ILE A 426 3.48 14.87 -11.70
N GLY A 427 3.05 15.76 -12.60
CA GLY A 427 2.03 15.45 -13.62
C GLY A 427 0.59 15.47 -13.10
N THR A 428 -0.36 15.16 -13.98
CA THR A 428 -1.76 14.87 -13.64
C THR A 428 -2.16 13.49 -14.18
N HIS A 429 -1.33 12.48 -13.91
CA HIS A 429 -1.37 11.17 -14.56
C HIS A 429 -2.65 10.35 -14.36
N ALA A 430 -3.57 10.75 -13.47
CA ALA A 430 -4.94 10.23 -13.48
C ALA A 430 -5.61 10.42 -14.85
N ASP A 431 -5.23 11.49 -15.59
CA ASP A 431 -5.63 11.75 -16.97
C ASP A 431 -5.31 10.56 -17.90
N ILE A 432 -4.11 10.00 -17.74
CA ILE A 432 -3.63 8.85 -18.53
C ILE A 432 -4.43 7.61 -18.15
N VAL A 433 -4.58 7.33 -16.86
CA VAL A 433 -5.28 6.14 -16.35
C VAL A 433 -6.73 6.09 -16.82
N LEU A 434 -7.44 7.22 -16.72
CA LEU A 434 -8.84 7.33 -17.15
C LEU A 434 -8.97 7.23 -18.67
N SER A 435 -8.08 7.88 -19.43
CA SER A 435 -8.06 7.78 -20.89
C SER A 435 -7.75 6.35 -21.36
N ASP A 436 -6.81 5.66 -20.71
CA ASP A 436 -6.44 4.28 -21.04
C ASP A 436 -7.59 3.31 -20.79
N ALA A 437 -8.22 3.37 -19.61
CA ALA A 437 -9.40 2.58 -19.30
C ALA A 437 -10.54 2.81 -20.31
N MET A 438 -10.79 4.07 -20.68
CA MET A 438 -11.77 4.42 -21.72
C MET A 438 -11.39 3.81 -23.08
N SER A 439 -10.11 3.82 -23.45
CA SER A 439 -9.63 3.24 -24.72
C SER A 439 -9.85 1.72 -24.79
N HIS A 440 -9.75 1.05 -23.64
CA HIS A 440 -10.08 -0.36 -23.44
C HIS A 440 -11.60 -0.62 -23.32
N SER A 441 -12.44 0.41 -23.51
CA SER A 441 -13.90 0.33 -23.36
C SER A 441 -14.37 -0.10 -21.96
N ILE A 442 -13.56 0.16 -20.94
CA ILE A 442 -13.91 -0.07 -19.54
C ILE A 442 -14.93 1.00 -19.12
N TYR A 443 -16.04 0.57 -18.54
CA TYR A 443 -17.18 1.45 -18.25
C TYR A 443 -17.05 2.12 -16.88
N PHE A 444 -17.06 3.46 -16.87
CA PHE A 444 -17.12 4.33 -15.69
C PHE A 444 -17.72 5.68 -16.12
N ASP A 445 -17.86 6.65 -15.21
CA ASP A 445 -18.44 7.96 -15.53
C ASP A 445 -17.49 8.86 -16.34
N TYR A 446 -17.46 8.67 -17.65
CA TYR A 446 -16.58 9.42 -18.57
C TYR A 446 -16.81 10.93 -18.53
N GLU A 447 -18.07 11.39 -18.35
CA GLU A 447 -18.36 12.82 -18.35
C GLU A 447 -17.82 13.50 -17.09
N THR A 448 -18.00 12.87 -15.93
CA THR A 448 -17.46 13.39 -14.66
C THR A 448 -15.94 13.25 -14.60
N ALA A 449 -15.39 12.14 -15.10
CA ALA A 449 -13.95 11.98 -15.29
C ALA A 449 -13.36 13.13 -16.13
N TYR A 450 -13.96 13.40 -17.29
CA TYR A 450 -13.53 14.48 -18.16
C TYR A 450 -13.63 15.86 -17.50
N ALA A 451 -14.66 16.11 -16.68
CA ALA A 451 -14.77 17.36 -15.94
C ALA A 451 -13.57 17.59 -15.01
N GLY A 452 -13.16 16.55 -14.27
CA GLY A 452 -11.95 16.60 -13.43
C GLY A 452 -10.66 16.78 -14.23
N MET A 453 -10.51 16.04 -15.35
CA MET A 453 -9.35 16.16 -16.24
C MET A 453 -9.24 17.56 -16.84
N TYR A 454 -10.35 18.10 -17.33
CA TYR A 454 -10.43 19.46 -17.88
C TYR A 454 -10.03 20.49 -16.82
N GLN A 455 -10.64 20.42 -15.63
CA GLN A 455 -10.36 21.32 -14.51
C GLN A 455 -8.87 21.28 -14.13
N GLY A 456 -8.28 20.09 -13.95
CA GLY A 456 -6.86 19.93 -13.63
C GLY A 456 -5.92 20.44 -14.73
N ALA A 457 -6.36 20.43 -15.99
CA ALA A 457 -5.58 20.92 -17.13
C ALA A 457 -5.77 22.42 -17.43
N THR A 458 -6.72 23.12 -16.80
CA THR A 458 -7.04 24.53 -17.09
C THR A 458 -7.06 25.46 -15.88
N GLU A 459 -7.11 24.94 -14.66
CA GLU A 459 -7.30 25.73 -13.45
C GLU A 459 -6.31 25.34 -12.34
N SER A 460 -6.00 26.28 -11.45
CA SER A 460 -5.23 26.00 -10.25
C SER A 460 -6.07 25.22 -9.24
N GLN A 461 -5.51 24.13 -8.70
CA GLN A 461 -6.20 23.20 -7.81
C GLN A 461 -5.70 23.34 -6.37
N ALA A 462 -6.59 23.07 -5.41
CA ALA A 462 -6.28 23.28 -3.99
C ALA A 462 -5.49 22.12 -3.37
N ASN A 463 -5.71 20.89 -3.85
CA ASN A 463 -5.18 19.67 -3.23
C ASN A 463 -4.26 18.89 -4.17
N ALA A 464 -4.64 18.72 -5.43
CA ALA A 464 -3.88 17.96 -6.43
C ALA A 464 -4.07 18.53 -7.83
N GLY A 465 -2.97 18.80 -8.55
CA GLY A 465 -3.04 19.37 -9.89
C GLY A 465 -1.67 19.72 -10.46
N ARG A 466 -1.69 20.47 -11.57
CA ARG A 466 -0.48 20.93 -12.25
C ARG A 466 0.15 22.09 -11.47
N SER A 467 1.38 21.90 -11.00
CA SER A 467 2.26 22.98 -10.57
C SER A 467 2.41 24.01 -11.70
N ASP A 468 2.39 25.30 -11.36
CA ASP A 468 2.60 26.42 -12.30
C ASP A 468 1.70 26.41 -13.55
N ILE A 469 0.44 26.01 -13.36
CA ILE A 469 -0.56 25.91 -14.44
C ILE A 469 -0.71 27.21 -15.26
N GLU A 470 -0.59 28.37 -14.64
CA GLU A 470 -0.68 29.66 -15.34
C GLU A 470 0.50 29.84 -16.31
N ASP A 471 1.72 29.52 -15.90
CA ASP A 471 2.90 29.60 -16.76
C ASP A 471 2.82 28.54 -17.87
N TRP A 472 2.37 27.32 -17.55
CA TRP A 472 2.10 26.28 -18.54
C TRP A 472 1.13 26.74 -19.64
N ILE A 473 -0.01 27.33 -19.26
CA ILE A 473 -1.03 27.80 -20.22
C ILE A 473 -0.51 28.97 -21.06
N ASN A 474 0.21 29.92 -20.46
CA ASN A 474 0.63 31.15 -21.13
C ASN A 474 1.88 30.98 -21.99
N LEU A 475 2.83 30.15 -21.55
CA LEU A 475 4.14 29.96 -22.20
C LEU A 475 4.22 28.67 -23.02
N GLY A 476 3.34 27.70 -22.74
CA GLY A 476 3.42 26.35 -23.29
C GLY A 476 4.50 25.49 -22.63
N TYR A 477 5.05 25.92 -21.48
CA TYR A 477 5.99 25.15 -20.68
C TYR A 477 6.06 25.70 -19.24
N VAL A 478 6.53 24.87 -18.30
CA VAL A 478 6.85 25.28 -16.93
C VAL A 478 8.31 25.79 -16.89
N PRO A 479 8.56 27.06 -16.53
CA PRO A 479 9.91 27.61 -16.54
C PRO A 479 10.77 27.15 -15.35
N TYR A 480 12.07 26.94 -15.60
CA TYR A 480 13.06 26.53 -14.60
C TYR A 480 13.19 27.49 -13.40
N ASP A 481 13.05 28.80 -13.62
CA ASP A 481 13.09 29.82 -12.55
C ASP A 481 11.80 29.90 -11.72
N LYS A 482 10.77 29.12 -12.09
CA LYS A 482 9.55 28.92 -11.31
C LYS A 482 9.61 27.61 -10.54
N ASP A 483 9.94 26.54 -11.26
CA ASP A 483 10.15 25.21 -10.72
C ASP A 483 11.43 24.62 -11.34
N SER A 484 12.38 24.20 -10.51
CA SER A 484 13.65 23.63 -10.99
C SER A 484 13.42 22.38 -11.83
N VAL A 485 12.34 21.64 -11.59
CA VAL A 485 11.97 20.44 -12.37
C VAL A 485 10.95 20.72 -13.47
N GLY A 486 10.72 21.99 -13.84
CA GLY A 486 9.73 22.39 -14.84
C GLY A 486 9.90 21.76 -16.23
N CYS A 487 11.10 21.28 -16.58
CA CYS A 487 11.29 20.46 -17.78
C CYS A 487 10.49 19.15 -17.69
N CYS A 488 10.55 18.45 -16.56
CA CYS A 488 9.84 17.19 -16.34
C CYS A 488 8.33 17.41 -16.30
N ASP A 489 7.86 18.47 -15.64
CA ASP A 489 6.43 18.83 -15.63
C ASP A 489 5.93 19.15 -17.04
N THR A 490 6.71 19.90 -17.83
CA THR A 490 6.36 20.21 -19.23
C THR A 490 6.15 18.94 -20.05
N LEU A 491 7.03 17.96 -19.89
CA LEU A 491 6.95 16.68 -20.60
C LEU A 491 5.77 15.83 -20.10
N ALA A 492 5.55 15.79 -18.78
CA ALA A 492 4.39 15.14 -18.15
C ALA A 492 3.07 15.73 -18.65
N TYR A 493 2.89 17.03 -18.53
CA TYR A 493 1.66 17.74 -18.93
C TYR A 493 1.37 17.63 -20.41
N ALA A 494 2.39 17.56 -21.26
CA ALA A 494 2.22 17.32 -22.69
C ALA A 494 1.62 15.92 -22.96
N TYR A 495 2.03 14.90 -22.22
CA TYR A 495 1.45 13.57 -22.33
C TYR A 495 0.05 13.49 -21.72
N ASP A 496 -0.13 14.11 -20.55
CA ASP A 496 -1.43 14.21 -19.88
C ASP A 496 -2.47 14.93 -20.78
N ASP A 497 -2.09 16.03 -21.44
CA ASP A 497 -2.96 16.74 -22.39
C ASP A 497 -3.31 15.91 -23.63
N TRP A 498 -2.41 15.04 -24.10
CA TRP A 498 -2.77 14.10 -25.16
C TRP A 498 -3.90 13.17 -24.70
N CYS A 499 -3.83 12.64 -23.49
CA CYS A 499 -4.86 11.79 -22.91
C CYS A 499 -6.20 12.55 -22.72
N VAL A 500 -6.14 13.80 -22.25
CA VAL A 500 -7.32 14.67 -22.15
C VAL A 500 -7.97 14.89 -23.53
N SER A 501 -7.15 15.01 -24.59
CA SER A 501 -7.64 15.18 -25.95
C SER A 501 -8.42 13.98 -26.47
N LEU A 502 -8.02 12.76 -26.09
CA LEU A 502 -8.69 11.51 -26.47
C LEU A 502 -10.03 11.35 -25.74
N MET A 503 -10.07 11.66 -24.45
CA MET A 503 -11.32 11.68 -23.68
C MET A 503 -12.30 12.71 -24.24
N ALA A 504 -11.83 13.93 -24.55
CA ALA A 504 -12.63 14.95 -25.20
C ALA A 504 -13.19 14.48 -26.56
N GLU A 505 -12.37 13.81 -27.38
CA GLU A 505 -12.80 13.26 -28.67
C GLU A 505 -13.91 12.21 -28.48
N LYS A 506 -13.72 11.27 -27.56
CA LYS A 506 -14.72 10.23 -27.23
C LYS A 506 -16.08 10.82 -26.89
N LEU A 507 -16.09 11.93 -26.16
CA LEU A 507 -17.29 12.64 -25.72
C LEU A 507 -17.83 13.65 -26.75
N GLY A 508 -17.22 13.74 -27.94
CA GLY A 508 -17.63 14.65 -29.00
C GLY A 508 -17.34 16.13 -28.72
N LYS A 509 -16.41 16.44 -27.82
CA LYS A 509 -16.00 17.79 -27.44
C LYS A 509 -14.85 18.27 -28.34
N SER A 510 -15.13 18.48 -29.62
CA SER A 510 -14.10 18.70 -30.66
C SER A 510 -13.19 19.92 -30.42
N ASN A 511 -13.69 21.01 -29.83
CA ASN A 511 -12.86 22.19 -29.54
C ASN A 511 -11.82 21.88 -28.47
N ASP A 512 -12.23 21.20 -27.41
CA ASP A 512 -11.35 20.85 -26.30
C ASP A 512 -10.33 19.79 -26.73
N SER A 513 -10.79 18.79 -27.51
CA SER A 513 -9.89 17.80 -28.13
C SER A 513 -8.80 18.49 -28.96
N ALA A 514 -9.16 19.44 -29.83
CA ALA A 514 -8.18 20.19 -30.62
C ALA A 514 -7.24 21.05 -29.74
N LEU A 515 -7.75 21.66 -28.67
CA LEU A 515 -6.96 22.44 -27.72
C LEU A 515 -5.88 21.59 -27.04
N PHE A 516 -6.29 20.49 -26.43
CA PHE A 516 -5.37 19.64 -25.66
C PHE A 516 -4.44 18.85 -26.58
N LEU A 517 -4.90 18.42 -27.76
CA LEU A 517 -4.02 17.84 -28.78
C LEU A 517 -2.92 18.83 -29.20
N ASN A 518 -3.25 20.11 -29.37
CA ASN A 518 -2.23 21.11 -29.68
C ASN A 518 -1.23 21.29 -28.53
N ARG A 519 -1.70 21.34 -27.27
CA ARG A 519 -0.83 21.41 -26.09
C ARG A 519 0.03 20.16 -25.91
N SER A 520 -0.40 18.99 -26.40
CA SER A 520 0.41 17.77 -26.33
C SER A 520 1.75 17.84 -27.07
N TYR A 521 1.90 18.80 -27.99
CA TYR A 521 3.16 19.07 -28.70
C TYR A 521 4.10 20.01 -27.96
N ASN A 522 3.72 20.52 -26.79
CA ASN A 522 4.53 21.45 -26.01
C ASN A 522 5.84 20.84 -25.49
N TYR A 523 5.99 19.51 -25.48
CA TYR A 523 7.28 18.85 -25.20
C TYR A 523 8.41 19.42 -26.08
N ARG A 524 8.10 19.80 -27.33
CA ARG A 524 9.03 20.44 -28.29
C ARG A 524 9.66 21.71 -27.74
N THR A 525 8.99 22.40 -26.81
CA THR A 525 9.51 23.65 -26.22
C THR A 525 10.79 23.42 -25.44
N GLN A 526 11.00 22.22 -24.87
CA GLN A 526 12.18 21.84 -24.10
C GLN A 526 13.28 21.26 -25.00
N TRP A 527 13.00 20.91 -26.25
CA TRP A 527 13.99 20.32 -27.14
C TRP A 527 15.05 21.35 -27.56
N ASN A 528 16.29 21.12 -27.15
CA ASN A 528 17.45 21.86 -27.61
C ASN A 528 18.12 21.10 -28.77
N SER A 529 18.06 21.65 -29.98
CA SER A 529 18.61 21.01 -31.19
C SER A 529 20.13 20.96 -31.27
N ASP A 530 20.84 21.82 -30.52
CA ASP A 530 22.31 21.86 -30.58
C ASP A 530 22.93 20.68 -29.83
N ILE A 531 22.26 20.21 -28.78
CA ILE A 531 22.70 19.05 -28.00
C ILE A 531 21.80 17.82 -28.18
N GLU A 532 20.61 17.98 -28.76
CA GLU A 532 19.60 16.93 -28.99
C GLU A 532 19.04 16.31 -27.69
N PHE A 533 18.73 17.17 -26.71
CA PHE A 533 18.11 16.79 -25.43
C PHE A 533 16.96 17.72 -25.06
N MET A 534 16.09 17.21 -24.19
CA MET A 534 15.17 18.04 -23.42
C MET A 534 15.98 18.82 -22.38
N CYS A 535 15.92 20.16 -22.44
CA CYS A 535 16.58 21.06 -21.52
C CYS A 535 15.57 21.99 -20.86
N PRO A 536 15.67 22.21 -19.53
CA PRO A 536 14.89 23.23 -18.86
C PRO A 536 15.08 24.61 -19.50
N LYS A 537 14.04 25.42 -19.45
CA LYS A 537 14.05 26.79 -19.98
C LYS A 537 13.62 27.79 -18.94
N TYR A 538 14.30 28.93 -18.90
CA TYR A 538 13.89 30.09 -18.13
C TYR A 538 12.63 30.75 -18.71
N THR A 539 11.96 31.58 -17.91
CA THR A 539 10.82 32.40 -18.32
C THR A 539 11.17 33.31 -19.51
N ASN A 540 12.43 33.74 -19.63
CA ASN A 540 12.90 34.56 -20.75
C ASN A 540 13.17 33.77 -22.06
N GLY A 541 12.91 32.45 -22.07
CA GLY A 541 13.08 31.56 -23.22
C GLY A 541 14.48 30.98 -23.40
N THR A 542 15.46 31.35 -22.56
CA THR A 542 16.82 30.80 -22.64
C THR A 542 16.90 29.41 -22.00
N PHE A 543 17.71 28.52 -22.59
CA PHE A 543 17.93 27.17 -22.07
C PHE A 543 18.88 27.15 -20.88
N ASN A 544 18.61 26.27 -19.91
CA ASN A 544 19.45 25.91 -18.78
C ASN A 544 19.92 24.44 -18.87
N CYS A 545 20.57 24.09 -19.98
CA CYS A 545 21.03 22.72 -20.20
C CYS A 545 22.12 22.30 -19.19
N PRO A 546 22.15 21.02 -18.77
CA PRO A 546 23.22 20.49 -17.95
C PRO A 546 24.58 20.49 -18.63
N GLU A 547 25.61 20.87 -17.87
CA GLU A 547 27.01 20.68 -18.28
C GLU A 547 27.37 19.18 -18.36
N HIS A 548 26.71 18.35 -17.54
CA HIS A 548 26.87 16.91 -17.49
C HIS A 548 25.53 16.22 -17.73
N LEU A 549 25.34 15.66 -18.93
CA LEU A 549 24.07 15.04 -19.34
C LEU A 549 23.73 13.76 -18.56
N GLN A 550 24.75 13.10 -18.00
CA GLN A 550 24.62 11.85 -17.25
C GLN A 550 24.96 12.10 -15.78
N TYR A 551 24.01 12.66 -15.05
CA TYR A 551 24.13 12.91 -13.62
C TYR A 551 22.76 12.71 -12.96
N PRO A 552 22.43 11.49 -12.49
CA PRO A 552 21.10 11.16 -11.94
C PRO A 552 20.67 11.94 -10.68
N GLY A 553 21.56 12.75 -10.10
CA GLY A 553 21.26 13.64 -8.97
C GLY A 553 21.11 15.11 -9.37
N ASP A 554 20.84 15.37 -10.65
CA ASP A 554 20.64 16.72 -11.18
C ASP A 554 19.26 17.25 -10.77
N ASP A 555 19.22 18.38 -10.06
CA ASP A 555 17.99 18.98 -9.52
C ASP A 555 17.08 19.60 -10.58
N ARG A 556 17.51 19.59 -11.85
CA ARG A 556 16.69 19.93 -13.01
C ARG A 556 15.72 18.85 -13.45
N TYR A 557 15.94 17.61 -13.01
CA TYR A 557 15.14 16.47 -13.42
C TYR A 557 14.63 15.72 -12.19
N VAL A 558 13.38 15.23 -12.25
CA VAL A 558 12.83 14.42 -11.16
C VAL A 558 13.46 13.03 -11.17
N GLU A 559 14.27 12.73 -10.15
CA GLU A 559 14.84 11.40 -9.91
C GLU A 559 15.56 10.78 -11.12
N GLY A 560 16.29 11.62 -11.87
CA GLY A 560 16.95 11.19 -13.09
C GLY A 560 17.89 12.26 -13.66
N ASP A 561 18.14 12.16 -14.95
CA ASP A 561 18.99 13.10 -15.69
C ASP A 561 18.46 13.35 -17.10
N ALA A 562 19.20 14.16 -17.87
CA ALA A 562 18.82 14.49 -19.24
C ALA A 562 18.67 13.26 -20.14
N TRP A 563 19.45 12.19 -19.93
CA TRP A 563 19.32 10.95 -20.70
C TRP A 563 18.03 10.21 -20.41
N HIS A 564 17.59 10.15 -19.16
CA HIS A 564 16.32 9.54 -18.80
C HIS A 564 15.15 10.32 -19.42
N TYR A 565 15.15 11.65 -19.29
CA TYR A 565 14.05 12.50 -19.77
C TYR A 565 14.05 12.80 -21.27
N ARG A 566 15.17 12.54 -21.98
CA ARG A 566 15.26 12.70 -23.44
C ARG A 566 14.11 12.00 -24.18
N TRP A 567 13.66 10.87 -23.65
CA TRP A 567 12.72 9.96 -24.30
C TRP A 567 11.25 10.21 -23.94
N PHE A 568 10.95 11.13 -23.02
CA PHE A 568 9.60 11.30 -22.47
C PHE A 568 8.70 12.16 -23.38
N ALA A 569 8.36 11.62 -24.55
CA ALA A 569 7.28 12.11 -25.41
C ALA A 569 6.51 10.94 -26.05
N PRO A 570 5.99 9.98 -25.25
CA PRO A 570 5.39 8.74 -25.75
C PRO A 570 4.22 8.98 -26.73
N GLN A 571 3.48 10.07 -26.55
CA GLN A 571 2.36 10.45 -27.43
C GLN A 571 2.78 10.78 -28.88
N HIS A 572 4.04 11.16 -29.09
CA HIS A 572 4.59 11.59 -30.39
C HIS A 572 5.97 10.97 -30.63
N ALA A 573 6.14 9.69 -30.28
CA ALA A 573 7.43 9.00 -30.32
C ALA A 573 8.08 9.00 -31.72
N ASP A 574 7.29 8.85 -32.79
CA ASP A 574 7.77 8.88 -34.17
C ASP A 574 8.36 10.23 -34.59
N GLU A 575 7.91 11.33 -33.98
CA GLU A 575 8.44 12.66 -34.26
C GLU A 575 9.72 12.95 -33.45
N LEU A 576 9.84 12.34 -32.27
CA LEU A 576 11.04 12.49 -31.44
C LEU A 576 12.27 11.82 -32.07
N VAL A 577 12.07 10.74 -32.83
CA VAL A 577 13.11 9.99 -33.58
C VAL A 577 13.47 10.71 -34.87
#